data_AF-A0A969XPM9-F1
#
_entry.id   AF-A0A969XPM9-F1
#
_cell.length_a   1.000
_cell.length_b   1.000
_cell.length_c   1.000
_cell.angle_alpha   90.00
_cell.angle_beta   90.00
_cell.angle_gamma   90.00
#
_symmetry.space_group_name_H-M   'P 1'
#
loop_
_entity.id
_entity.type
_entity.pdbx_description
1 polymer ?
#
loop_
_entity_poly.entity_id
_entity_poly.type
_entity_poly.pdbx_seq_one_letter_code
_entity_poly.pdbx_strand_id
1 'polypeptide(L)'
;MKRPFSALPIAAILVLLLVAAGPVAAGPGSPNPSSLDLQEEFNYVGAPVKSLTDSTGHVVHYIDQGKKDWRTVVLIGGAGTGARAFELTEFVRDLREELGIRVICVERNGIGMTEFEPADADGNVIPAGAGDEALALADPVKTREMYARDVLEVLDKEGVTTFSIIGISGGGPYAGELARQAGWRVRSIHLAVALCQSAPGGGYPDPAFLAAYRGYIINPMWWWDMTGTTADLIPGWQEAAYEEAAWAAFVRGQDADPHAVAMDYTIYKMTPPDVSMVAAPVFTYYGEQDTTVPLEQRDRWVAAYSNSEKIKQRNYPDGVHDVQYRHYDQILLDVAGYGDYLIVAWKGKTRVISEDQWPSYEARGATLGIQAWVTATPPES
;
A
#
# COMPACT_ATOMS: atom_id res chain seq x y z
N MET A 1 69.98 39.90 17.17
CA MET A 1 70.44 38.77 18.03
C MET A 1 69.31 37.74 18.06
N LYS A 2 69.45 36.45 17.76
CA LYS A 2 70.55 35.56 17.38
C LYS A 2 69.93 34.46 16.49
N ARG A 3 70.61 34.11 15.38
CA ARG A 3 70.40 32.90 14.54
C ARG A 3 70.75 31.63 15.37
N PRO A 4 70.54 30.38 14.91
CA PRO A 4 71.45 29.79 13.88
C PRO A 4 70.85 28.61 13.03
N PHE A 5 71.21 28.40 11.76
CA PHE A 5 72.20 27.46 11.16
C PHE A 5 71.44 26.77 9.98
N SER A 6 71.94 26.35 8.81
CA SER A 6 73.26 26.28 8.16
C SER A 6 73.08 25.68 6.74
N ALA A 7 73.90 26.12 5.77
CA ALA A 7 74.61 25.39 4.68
C ALA A 7 73.98 24.16 3.97
N LEU A 8 74.18 23.79 2.70
CA LEU A 8 74.82 24.24 1.45
C LEU A 8 74.23 23.27 0.35
N PRO A 9 74.47 23.46 -0.97
CA PRO A 9 73.70 22.89 -2.07
C PRO A 9 74.15 21.50 -2.52
N ILE A 10 73.24 20.68 -3.07
CA ILE A 10 73.59 19.50 -3.88
C ILE A 10 72.64 19.43 -5.08
N ALA A 11 73.22 19.51 -6.27
CA ALA A 11 72.57 19.22 -7.54
C ALA A 11 72.07 17.77 -7.55
N ALA A 12 70.77 17.57 -7.77
CA ALA A 12 70.21 16.27 -8.08
C ALA A 12 69.75 16.28 -9.54
N ILE A 13 70.43 15.44 -10.33
CA ILE A 13 70.20 15.15 -11.73
C ILE A 13 68.76 14.66 -11.90
N LEU A 14 67.94 15.41 -12.65
CA LEU A 14 66.63 14.95 -13.12
C LEU A 14 66.87 14.02 -14.32
N VAL A 15 66.88 12.71 -14.07
CA VAL A 15 66.78 11.71 -15.14
C VAL A 15 65.33 11.72 -15.63
N LEU A 16 65.08 12.35 -16.78
CA LEU A 16 63.84 12.20 -17.52
C LEU A 16 63.74 10.74 -18.00
N LEU A 17 62.98 9.91 -17.28
CA LEU A 17 62.44 8.67 -17.84
C LEU A 17 61.28 9.07 -18.76
N LEU A 18 61.55 9.19 -20.06
CA LEU A 18 60.51 9.14 -21.08
C LEU A 18 59.88 7.74 -21.04
N VAL A 19 58.80 7.59 -20.26
CA VAL A 19 57.85 6.52 -20.50
C VAL A 19 57.08 6.93 -21.76
N ALA A 20 57.41 6.28 -22.87
CA ALA A 20 56.61 6.36 -24.08
C ALA A 20 55.19 5.90 -23.74
N ALA A 21 54.26 6.85 -23.65
CA ALA A 21 52.84 6.55 -23.60
C ALA A 21 52.47 5.90 -24.94
N GLY A 22 52.40 4.57 -24.96
CA GLY A 22 51.69 3.86 -26.00
C GLY A 22 50.22 4.32 -26.02
N PRO A 23 49.56 4.29 -27.18
CA PRO A 23 48.18 4.74 -27.28
C PRO A 23 47.32 3.86 -26.37
N VAL A 24 46.80 4.45 -25.31
CA VAL A 24 45.68 3.87 -24.57
C VAL A 24 44.55 3.78 -25.59
N ALA A 25 44.19 2.55 -25.96
CA ALA A 25 43.01 2.31 -26.78
C ALA A 25 41.82 2.99 -26.09
N ALA A 26 41.27 4.01 -26.74
CA ALA A 26 40.08 4.68 -26.27
C ALA A 26 38.98 3.61 -26.15
N GLY A 27 38.45 3.44 -24.93
CA GLY A 27 37.21 2.71 -24.73
C GLY A 27 36.07 3.31 -25.57
N PRO A 28 34.90 2.65 -25.64
CA PRO A 28 33.75 3.19 -26.37
C PRO A 28 33.56 4.65 -25.98
N GLY A 29 33.63 5.54 -26.99
CA GLY A 29 33.77 6.98 -26.77
C GLY A 29 32.69 7.47 -25.82
N SER A 30 33.10 8.23 -24.80
CA SER A 30 32.16 8.85 -23.87
C SER A 30 31.07 9.56 -24.67
N PRO A 31 29.77 9.32 -24.37
CA PRO A 31 28.69 9.95 -25.09
C PRO A 31 28.90 11.46 -25.10
N ASN A 32 28.64 12.10 -26.24
CA ASN A 32 28.77 13.54 -26.37
C ASN A 32 27.90 14.19 -25.28
N PRO A 33 28.46 14.98 -24.35
CA PRO A 33 27.68 15.60 -23.29
C PRO A 33 26.53 16.46 -23.81
N SER A 34 26.64 17.00 -25.03
CA SER A 34 25.57 17.80 -25.66
C SER A 34 24.46 16.96 -26.31
N SER A 35 24.60 15.63 -26.37
CA SER A 35 23.56 14.71 -26.84
C SER A 35 22.88 13.97 -25.69
N LEU A 36 23.14 14.37 -24.45
CA LEU A 36 22.42 13.86 -23.30
C LEU A 36 21.00 14.41 -23.34
N ASP A 37 20.03 13.51 -23.32
CA ASP A 37 18.62 13.83 -23.11
C ASP A 37 18.44 14.01 -21.60
N LEU A 38 18.32 15.26 -21.16
CA LEU A 38 18.27 15.61 -19.73
C LEU A 38 16.83 15.85 -19.31
N GLN A 39 16.51 15.53 -18.05
CA GLN A 39 15.16 15.70 -17.50
C GLN A 39 14.66 17.15 -17.67
N GLU A 40 13.44 17.29 -18.18
CA GLU A 40 12.73 18.58 -18.26
C GLU A 40 11.83 18.84 -17.05
N GLU A 41 11.46 17.77 -16.33
CA GLU A 41 10.54 17.81 -15.19
C GLU A 41 11.19 17.17 -13.95
N PHE A 42 10.68 17.51 -12.76
CA PHE A 42 11.11 16.87 -11.52
C PHE A 42 10.58 15.44 -11.43
N ASN A 43 11.43 14.50 -11.06
CA ASN A 43 10.98 13.24 -10.50
C ASN A 43 10.38 13.50 -9.11
N TYR A 44 9.23 12.93 -8.80
CA TYR A 44 8.66 13.02 -7.46
C TYR A 44 9.49 12.19 -6.48
N VAL A 45 9.71 12.71 -5.26
CA VAL A 45 10.45 12.01 -4.18
C VAL A 45 9.56 10.94 -3.52
N GLY A 46 8.26 11.20 -3.45
CA GLY A 46 7.20 10.29 -3.05
C GLY A 46 5.90 10.76 -3.70
N ALA A 47 4.90 9.89 -3.75
CA ALA A 47 3.64 10.22 -4.40
C ALA A 47 2.96 11.41 -3.67
N PRO A 48 2.57 12.46 -4.42
CA PRO A 48 1.97 13.65 -3.83
C PRO A 48 0.61 13.31 -3.23
N VAL A 49 0.40 13.72 -1.98
CA VAL A 49 -0.91 13.70 -1.33
C VAL A 49 -1.68 14.94 -1.75
N LYS A 50 -2.81 14.72 -2.41
CA LYS A 50 -3.78 15.73 -2.82
C LYS A 50 -4.87 15.86 -1.74
N SER A 51 -5.65 16.94 -1.81
CA SER A 51 -6.86 17.11 -1.02
C SER A 51 -8.09 17.37 -1.89
N LEU A 52 -9.25 17.00 -1.37
CA LEU A 52 -10.57 17.33 -1.91
C LEU A 52 -11.46 17.75 -0.74
N THR A 53 -12.13 18.90 -0.87
CA THR A 53 -13.29 19.22 -0.04
C THR A 53 -14.50 18.59 -0.70
N ASP A 54 -15.16 17.70 0.02
CA ASP A 54 -16.36 17.00 -0.45
C ASP A 54 -17.59 17.92 -0.47
N SER A 55 -18.73 17.38 -0.88
CA SER A 55 -20.00 18.10 -0.92
C SER A 55 -20.55 18.50 0.46
N THR A 56 -20.05 17.91 1.55
CA THR A 56 -20.44 18.20 2.93
C THR A 56 -19.52 19.23 3.61
N GLY A 57 -18.38 19.55 3.00
CA GLY A 57 -17.35 20.42 3.54
C GLY A 57 -16.21 19.67 4.24
N HIS A 58 -16.29 18.34 4.36
CA HIS A 58 -15.24 17.48 4.88
C HIS A 58 -14.04 17.48 3.92
N VAL A 59 -12.82 17.58 4.46
CA VAL A 59 -11.59 17.59 3.65
C VAL A 59 -10.92 16.23 3.73
N VAL A 60 -10.90 15.51 2.61
CA VAL A 60 -10.23 14.22 2.48
C VAL A 60 -8.95 14.35 1.68
N HIS A 61 -7.98 13.50 2.02
CA HIS A 61 -6.69 13.44 1.35
C HIS A 61 -6.50 12.12 0.63
N TYR A 62 -5.80 12.17 -0.50
CA TYR A 62 -5.61 11.00 -1.33
C TYR A 62 -4.36 11.09 -2.19
N ILE A 63 -3.84 9.92 -2.55
CA ILE A 63 -2.84 9.75 -3.60
C ILE A 63 -3.56 9.30 -4.87
N ASP A 64 -3.07 9.78 -6.01
CA ASP A 64 -3.52 9.37 -7.34
C ASP A 64 -2.29 9.28 -8.26
N GLN A 65 -1.92 8.04 -8.63
CA GLN A 65 -0.71 7.74 -9.38
C GLN A 65 -1.01 6.85 -10.59
N GLY A 66 -0.36 7.15 -11.72
CA GLY A 66 -0.59 6.51 -13.02
C GLY A 66 -1.29 7.45 -14.02
N LYS A 67 -1.42 7.00 -15.28
CA LYS A 67 -2.01 7.81 -16.35
C LYS A 67 -3.54 7.80 -16.28
N LYS A 68 -4.19 8.85 -16.76
CA LYS A 68 -5.67 9.00 -16.67
C LYS A 68 -6.44 7.91 -17.44
N ASP A 69 -5.86 7.40 -18.52
CA ASP A 69 -6.44 6.36 -19.40
C ASP A 69 -6.14 4.92 -18.92
N TRP A 70 -5.32 4.78 -17.88
CA TRP A 70 -5.01 3.49 -17.27
C TRP A 70 -6.19 2.94 -16.46
N ARG A 71 -6.19 1.62 -16.26
CA ARG A 71 -7.19 0.96 -15.44
C ARG A 71 -7.07 1.47 -14.00
N THR A 72 -8.12 2.08 -13.48
CA THR A 72 -8.10 2.60 -12.11
C THR A 72 -8.44 1.51 -11.10
N VAL A 73 -7.68 1.48 -10.00
CA VAL A 73 -7.96 0.69 -8.80
C VAL A 73 -7.94 1.61 -7.58
N VAL A 74 -8.91 1.45 -6.68
CA VAL A 74 -8.88 2.06 -5.36
C VAL A 74 -8.17 1.12 -4.40
N LEU A 75 -7.07 1.57 -3.81
CA LEU A 75 -6.35 0.85 -2.77
C LEU A 75 -6.82 1.33 -1.40
N ILE A 76 -7.32 0.41 -0.58
CA ILE A 76 -7.72 0.64 0.80
C ILE A 76 -6.81 -0.20 1.70
N GLY A 77 -5.87 0.49 2.36
CA GLY A 77 -4.85 -0.14 3.19
C GLY A 77 -5.37 -0.79 4.47
N GLY A 78 -4.45 -1.47 5.18
CA GLY A 78 -4.72 -2.13 6.47
C GLY A 78 -5.04 -1.16 7.61
N ALA A 79 -5.22 -1.70 8.81
CA ALA A 79 -5.57 -0.91 9.99
C ALA A 79 -4.54 0.20 10.27
N GLY A 80 -5.02 1.42 10.57
CA GLY A 80 -4.16 2.56 10.89
C GLY A 80 -3.21 2.99 9.77
N THR A 81 -3.58 2.77 8.49
CA THR A 81 -2.84 3.29 7.33
C THR A 81 -3.65 4.40 6.65
N GLY A 82 -2.95 5.45 6.24
CA GLY A 82 -3.39 6.55 5.39
C GLY A 82 -3.02 6.33 3.92
N ALA A 83 -2.91 7.42 3.15
CA ALA A 83 -2.76 7.33 1.71
C ALA A 83 -1.41 6.77 1.27
N ARG A 84 -0.33 6.90 2.07
CA ARG A 84 0.98 6.34 1.70
C ARG A 84 1.10 4.84 1.97
N ALA A 85 0.01 4.17 2.39
CA ALA A 85 -0.14 2.72 2.20
C ALA A 85 0.14 2.30 0.75
N PHE A 86 -0.11 3.20 -0.22
CA PHE A 86 0.32 3.06 -1.60
C PHE A 86 1.81 2.77 -1.75
N GLU A 87 2.69 3.47 -1.04
CA GLU A 87 4.15 3.33 -1.17
C GLU A 87 4.62 1.94 -0.72
N LEU A 88 3.91 1.31 0.23
CA LEU A 88 4.16 -0.07 0.67
C LEU A 88 3.90 -1.12 -0.42
N THR A 89 3.36 -0.70 -1.57
CA THR A 89 3.07 -1.55 -2.72
C THR A 89 3.94 -1.23 -3.94
N GLU A 90 4.70 -0.13 -3.90
CA GLU A 90 5.46 0.37 -5.05
C GLU A 90 6.78 -0.37 -5.30
N PHE A 91 7.11 -1.38 -4.49
CA PHE A 91 8.23 -2.29 -4.78
C PHE A 91 8.02 -3.11 -6.07
N VAL A 92 6.80 -3.12 -6.62
CA VAL A 92 6.47 -3.66 -7.95
C VAL A 92 5.93 -2.59 -8.91
N ARG A 93 6.35 -1.32 -8.75
CA ARG A 93 5.97 -0.19 -9.62
C ARG A 93 6.10 -0.52 -11.11
N ASP A 94 7.24 -1.06 -11.53
CA ASP A 94 7.48 -1.38 -12.95
C ASP A 94 6.40 -2.33 -13.52
N LEU A 95 6.02 -3.34 -12.75
CA LEU A 95 4.94 -4.26 -13.14
C LEU A 95 3.59 -3.54 -13.18
N ARG A 96 3.28 -2.71 -12.18
CA ARG A 96 2.05 -1.91 -12.15
C ARG A 96 1.92 -1.01 -13.38
N GLU A 97 3.02 -0.36 -13.76
CA GLU A 97 3.08 0.53 -14.92
C GLU A 97 3.00 -0.22 -16.24
N GLU A 98 3.69 -1.35 -16.38
CA GLU A 98 3.60 -2.24 -17.55
C GLU A 98 2.16 -2.77 -17.74
N LEU A 99 1.46 -3.06 -16.64
CA LEU A 99 0.05 -3.47 -16.65
C LEU A 99 -0.93 -2.31 -16.87
N GLY A 100 -0.45 -1.06 -16.91
CA GLY A 100 -1.28 0.12 -17.11
C GLY A 100 -2.32 0.30 -15.99
N ILE A 101 -1.87 0.21 -14.73
CA ILE A 101 -2.72 0.35 -13.54
C ILE A 101 -2.49 1.72 -12.87
N ARG A 102 -3.57 2.51 -12.78
CA ARG A 102 -3.66 3.75 -12.00
C ARG A 102 -4.20 3.42 -10.62
N VAL A 103 -3.52 3.88 -9.56
CA VAL A 103 -3.93 3.64 -8.17
C VAL A 103 -4.40 4.94 -7.55
N ILE A 104 -5.58 4.90 -6.92
CA ILE A 104 -6.09 5.96 -6.05
C ILE A 104 -6.16 5.39 -4.62
N CYS A 105 -5.53 6.06 -3.66
CA CYS A 105 -5.53 5.65 -2.25
C CYS A 105 -6.02 6.82 -1.40
N VAL A 106 -7.20 6.69 -0.80
CA VAL A 106 -7.86 7.75 -0.03
C VAL A 106 -7.68 7.46 1.46
N GLU A 107 -7.24 8.47 2.21
CA GLU A 107 -7.11 8.40 3.66
C GLU A 107 -8.46 8.17 4.33
N ARG A 108 -8.45 7.35 5.38
CA ARG A 108 -9.62 7.19 6.25
C ARG A 108 -9.74 8.37 7.21
N ASN A 109 -10.95 8.59 7.70
CA ASN A 109 -11.26 9.66 8.64
C ASN A 109 -10.30 9.67 9.84
N GLY A 110 -9.64 10.81 10.08
CA GLY A 110 -8.68 11.00 11.15
C GLY A 110 -7.30 10.38 10.98
N ILE A 111 -7.03 9.68 9.87
CA ILE A 111 -5.73 9.09 9.58
C ILE A 111 -4.94 10.00 8.64
N GLY A 112 -3.66 10.22 8.96
CA GLY A 112 -2.77 11.03 8.13
C GLY A 112 -3.19 12.51 8.12
N MET A 113 -3.30 13.08 6.92
CA MET A 113 -3.68 14.49 6.71
C MET A 113 -5.20 14.72 6.78
N THR A 114 -6.03 13.69 6.82
CA THR A 114 -7.47 13.81 6.97
C THR A 114 -7.84 14.01 8.45
N GLU A 115 -8.67 15.01 8.74
CA GLU A 115 -9.08 15.30 10.11
C GLU A 115 -10.04 14.22 10.65
N PHE A 116 -10.05 14.03 11.97
CA PHE A 116 -10.99 13.10 12.59
C PHE A 116 -12.32 13.82 12.79
N GLU A 117 -13.20 13.61 11.84
CA GLU A 117 -14.53 14.21 11.78
C GLU A 117 -15.56 13.10 11.50
N PRO A 118 -15.82 12.21 12.47
CA PRO A 118 -16.67 11.05 12.24
C PRO A 118 -18.13 11.47 11.99
N ALA A 119 -18.92 10.56 11.44
CA ALA A 119 -20.34 10.81 11.24
C ALA A 119 -21.15 10.40 12.47
N ASP A 120 -22.17 11.18 12.83
CA ASP A 120 -23.20 10.78 13.80
C ASP A 120 -24.20 9.78 13.19
N ALA A 121 -25.20 9.35 13.98
CA ALA A 121 -26.22 8.39 13.56
C ALA A 121 -27.10 8.88 12.38
N ASP A 122 -27.24 10.20 12.23
CA ASP A 122 -27.98 10.82 11.12
C ASP A 122 -27.10 11.02 9.88
N GLY A 123 -25.79 10.75 10.00
CA GLY A 123 -24.80 10.88 8.94
C GLY A 123 -24.19 12.28 8.83
N ASN A 124 -24.43 13.17 9.81
CA ASN A 124 -23.81 14.49 9.85
C ASN A 124 -22.37 14.38 10.37
N VAL A 125 -21.49 15.22 9.84
CA VAL A 125 -20.11 15.32 10.28
C VAL A 125 -20.04 15.93 11.68
N ILE A 126 -19.37 15.25 12.62
CA ILE A 126 -18.99 15.81 13.92
C ILE A 126 -17.66 16.53 13.72
N PRO A 127 -17.58 17.85 13.94
CA PRO A 127 -16.37 18.63 13.63
C PRO A 127 -15.13 18.19 14.42
N ALA A 128 -13.97 18.35 13.80
CA ALA A 128 -12.69 18.14 14.48
C ALA A 128 -12.59 19.00 15.76
N GLY A 129 -12.07 18.40 16.84
CA GLY A 129 -11.90 19.11 18.12
C GLY A 129 -13.20 19.39 18.88
N ALA A 130 -14.33 18.80 18.51
CA ALA A 130 -15.61 18.95 19.23
C ALA A 130 -15.61 18.40 20.67
N GLY A 131 -14.56 17.66 21.05
CA GLY A 131 -14.38 17.06 22.38
C GLY A 131 -15.12 15.73 22.55
N ASP A 132 -14.69 14.95 23.55
CA ASP A 132 -15.11 13.55 23.76
C ASP A 132 -16.63 13.38 23.94
N GLU A 133 -17.32 14.37 24.52
CA GLU A 133 -18.78 14.33 24.69
C GLU A 133 -19.53 14.36 23.36
N ALA A 134 -19.10 15.21 22.42
CA ALA A 134 -19.70 15.27 21.08
C ALA A 134 -19.29 14.05 20.26
N LEU A 135 -18.01 13.69 20.35
CA LEU A 135 -17.44 12.53 19.71
C LEU A 135 -18.12 11.21 20.14
N ALA A 136 -18.63 11.12 21.36
CA ALA A 136 -19.40 9.96 21.83
C ALA A 136 -20.69 9.68 21.03
N LEU A 137 -21.15 10.64 20.21
CA LEU A 137 -22.29 10.47 19.30
C LEU A 137 -21.90 9.85 17.96
N ALA A 138 -20.60 9.65 17.70
CA ALA A 138 -20.12 9.08 16.45
C ALA A 138 -20.67 7.67 16.24
N ASP A 139 -21.23 7.44 15.05
CA ASP A 139 -21.71 6.15 14.62
C ASP A 139 -20.67 5.49 13.70
N PRO A 140 -20.14 4.31 14.06
CA PRO A 140 -19.12 3.62 13.26
C PRO A 140 -19.63 3.20 11.88
N VAL A 141 -20.90 2.79 11.77
CA VAL A 141 -21.48 2.40 10.48
C VAL A 141 -21.59 3.62 9.57
N LYS A 142 -22.08 4.76 10.09
CA LYS A 142 -22.16 6.01 9.32
C LYS A 142 -20.79 6.57 8.96
N THR A 143 -19.82 6.44 9.83
CA THR A 143 -18.43 6.84 9.54
C THR A 143 -17.82 5.99 8.42
N ARG A 144 -18.09 4.67 8.41
CA ARG A 144 -17.70 3.79 7.30
C ARG A 144 -18.43 4.12 5.99
N GLU A 145 -19.73 4.42 6.06
CA GLU A 145 -20.53 4.85 4.90
C GLU A 145 -20.00 6.17 4.31
N MET A 146 -19.61 7.11 5.16
CA MET A 146 -19.00 8.39 4.77
C MET A 146 -17.71 8.19 3.99
N TYR A 147 -16.78 7.35 4.46
CA TYR A 147 -15.54 7.05 3.73
C TYR A 147 -15.80 6.59 2.29
N ALA A 148 -16.79 5.71 2.07
CA ALA A 148 -17.13 5.27 0.72
C ALA A 148 -17.69 6.41 -0.15
N ARG A 149 -18.45 7.35 0.42
CA ARG A 149 -18.90 8.55 -0.30
C ARG A 149 -17.71 9.42 -0.68
N ASP A 150 -16.79 9.65 0.25
CA ASP A 150 -15.60 10.48 0.02
C ASP A 150 -14.75 9.92 -1.13
N VAL A 151 -14.55 8.60 -1.14
CA VAL A 151 -13.86 7.91 -2.25
C VAL A 151 -14.60 8.12 -3.57
N LEU A 152 -15.93 8.00 -3.59
CA LEU A 152 -16.71 8.21 -4.81
C LEU A 152 -16.63 9.65 -5.31
N GLU A 153 -16.60 10.65 -4.41
CA GLU A 153 -16.40 12.05 -4.78
C GLU A 153 -14.98 12.31 -5.32
N VAL A 154 -13.95 11.69 -4.74
CA VAL A 154 -12.58 11.70 -5.29
C VAL A 154 -12.55 11.11 -6.69
N LEU A 155 -13.19 9.96 -6.90
CA LEU A 155 -13.27 9.32 -8.21
C LEU A 155 -14.01 10.18 -9.24
N ASP A 156 -15.09 10.85 -8.84
CA ASP A 156 -15.84 11.76 -9.71
C ASP A 156 -15.00 13.00 -10.08
N LYS A 157 -14.29 13.58 -9.10
CA LYS A 157 -13.34 14.68 -9.31
C LYS A 157 -12.23 14.31 -10.31
N GLU A 158 -11.72 13.09 -10.19
CA GLU A 158 -10.63 12.57 -11.03
C GLU A 158 -11.12 11.97 -12.37
N GLY A 159 -12.43 12.04 -12.64
CA GLY A 159 -13.05 11.61 -13.90
C GLY A 159 -13.09 10.09 -14.09
N VAL A 160 -13.12 9.31 -13.00
CA VAL A 160 -13.08 7.85 -13.04
C VAL A 160 -14.49 7.28 -12.99
N THR A 161 -14.98 6.75 -14.11
CA THR A 161 -16.31 6.14 -14.17
C THR A 161 -16.36 4.75 -13.55
N THR A 162 -15.42 3.87 -13.91
CA THR A 162 -15.36 2.48 -13.44
C THR A 162 -13.98 2.14 -12.89
N PHE A 163 -13.92 1.35 -11.83
CA PHE A 163 -12.69 1.05 -11.10
C PHE A 163 -12.72 -0.33 -10.45
N SER A 164 -11.55 -0.87 -10.14
CA SER A 164 -11.41 -2.04 -9.27
C SER A 164 -11.16 -1.61 -7.83
N ILE A 165 -11.35 -2.51 -6.86
CA ILE A 165 -11.10 -2.23 -5.44
C ILE A 165 -10.10 -3.25 -4.90
N ILE A 166 -9.05 -2.80 -4.22
CA ILE A 166 -8.20 -3.64 -3.36
C ILE A 166 -8.44 -3.25 -1.91
N GLY A 167 -8.93 -4.18 -1.09
CA GLY A 167 -9.00 -4.04 0.36
C GLY A 167 -7.97 -4.94 1.04
N ILE A 168 -7.12 -4.37 1.89
CA ILE A 168 -6.09 -5.11 2.63
C ILE A 168 -6.44 -5.13 4.12
N SER A 169 -6.42 -6.30 4.78
CA SER A 169 -6.58 -6.39 6.25
C SER A 169 -7.80 -5.59 6.75
N GLY A 170 -7.63 -4.65 7.67
CA GLY A 170 -8.67 -3.74 8.16
C GLY A 170 -9.38 -2.90 7.08
N GLY A 171 -8.83 -2.79 5.87
CA GLY A 171 -9.48 -2.18 4.72
C GLY A 171 -10.69 -2.96 4.19
N GLY A 172 -10.91 -4.21 4.62
CA GLY A 172 -12.01 -5.06 4.15
C GLY A 172 -13.41 -4.45 4.32
N PRO A 173 -13.86 -4.04 5.52
CA PRO A 173 -15.19 -3.47 5.72
C PRO A 173 -15.43 -2.19 4.90
N TYR A 174 -14.38 -1.40 4.68
CA TYR A 174 -14.40 -0.20 3.84
C TYR A 174 -14.49 -0.56 2.34
N ALA A 175 -13.75 -1.57 1.89
CA ALA A 175 -13.83 -2.08 0.52
C ALA A 175 -15.22 -2.61 0.19
N GLY A 176 -15.84 -3.35 1.12
CA GLY A 176 -17.22 -3.80 0.98
C GLY A 176 -18.22 -2.63 0.95
N GLU A 177 -18.01 -1.58 1.76
CA GLU A 177 -18.89 -0.40 1.76
C GLU A 177 -18.80 0.35 0.43
N LEU A 178 -17.58 0.57 -0.05
CA LEU A 178 -17.34 1.18 -1.35
C LEU A 178 -17.99 0.35 -2.46
N ALA A 179 -17.83 -0.98 -2.45
CA ALA A 179 -18.44 -1.85 -3.45
C ALA A 179 -19.98 -1.76 -3.43
N ARG A 180 -20.58 -1.75 -2.24
CA ARG A 180 -22.03 -1.61 -2.05
C ARG A 180 -22.56 -0.30 -2.62
N GLN A 181 -21.89 0.82 -2.34
CA GLN A 181 -22.34 2.15 -2.81
C GLN A 181 -22.03 2.39 -4.29
N ALA A 182 -20.90 1.90 -4.79
CA ALA A 182 -20.45 2.11 -6.16
C ALA A 182 -21.25 1.34 -7.21
N GLY A 183 -21.85 0.20 -6.82
CA GLY A 183 -22.70 -0.61 -7.68
C GLY A 183 -22.03 -0.98 -9.02
N TRP A 184 -22.66 -0.59 -10.12
CA TRP A 184 -22.19 -0.92 -11.49
C TRP A 184 -20.80 -0.35 -11.83
N ARG A 185 -20.30 0.64 -11.06
CA ARG A 185 -18.97 1.22 -11.28
C ARG A 185 -17.83 0.24 -10.95
N VAL A 186 -18.10 -0.80 -10.16
CA VAL A 186 -17.09 -1.78 -9.72
C VAL A 186 -16.78 -2.78 -10.85
N ARG A 187 -15.53 -2.82 -11.28
CA ARG A 187 -15.03 -3.77 -12.30
C ARG A 187 -14.59 -5.10 -11.70
N SER A 188 -13.99 -5.07 -10.51
CA SER A 188 -13.57 -6.24 -9.75
C SER A 188 -13.26 -5.87 -8.30
N ILE A 189 -13.41 -6.83 -7.39
CA ILE A 189 -13.05 -6.71 -5.98
C ILE A 189 -11.87 -7.64 -5.68
N HIS A 190 -10.87 -7.14 -4.97
CA HIS A 190 -9.65 -7.86 -4.59
C HIS A 190 -9.49 -7.74 -3.07
N LEU A 191 -9.67 -8.85 -2.36
CA LEU A 191 -9.66 -8.92 -0.90
C LEU A 191 -8.40 -9.66 -0.45
N ALA A 192 -7.39 -8.90 -0.04
CA ALA A 192 -6.09 -9.45 0.33
C ALA A 192 -5.94 -9.45 1.85
N VAL A 193 -5.97 -10.63 2.45
CA VAL A 193 -6.11 -10.84 3.91
C VAL A 193 -7.16 -9.93 4.53
N ALA A 194 -8.25 -9.65 3.81
CA ALA A 194 -9.22 -8.64 4.18
C ALA A 194 -10.11 -9.13 5.33
N LEU A 195 -10.21 -8.35 6.40
CA LEU A 195 -11.12 -8.64 7.49
C LEU A 195 -12.57 -8.50 7.00
N CYS A 196 -13.45 -9.45 7.32
CA CYS A 196 -14.89 -9.29 7.11
C CYS A 196 -15.55 -8.70 8.36
N GLN A 197 -15.35 -9.34 9.51
CA GLN A 197 -15.84 -8.89 10.80
C GLN A 197 -15.02 -9.50 11.93
N SER A 198 -14.56 -8.67 12.87
CA SER A 198 -13.91 -9.07 14.11
C SER A 198 -14.92 -9.50 15.18
N ALA A 199 -14.45 -10.25 16.18
CA ALA A 199 -15.27 -10.62 17.32
C ALA A 199 -15.82 -9.38 18.06
N PRO A 200 -17.04 -9.44 18.62
CA PRO A 200 -17.59 -8.36 19.42
C PRO A 200 -16.74 -8.11 20.68
N GLY A 201 -16.75 -6.88 21.20
CA GLY A 201 -15.97 -6.48 22.37
C GLY A 201 -16.05 -4.97 22.64
N GLY A 202 -15.18 -4.47 23.53
CA GLY A 202 -15.07 -3.03 23.83
C GLY A 202 -14.84 -2.20 22.57
N GLY A 203 -15.29 -0.96 22.56
CA GLY A 203 -15.27 -0.11 21.38
C GLY A 203 -15.34 1.36 21.73
N TYR A 204 -15.21 2.19 20.72
CA TYR A 204 -15.32 3.62 20.81
C TYR A 204 -16.67 4.05 21.43
N PRO A 205 -16.70 5.07 22.32
CA PRO A 205 -15.60 5.93 22.79
C PRO A 205 -15.01 5.49 24.14
N ASP A 206 -14.85 4.19 24.43
CA ASP A 206 -14.35 3.74 25.73
C ASP A 206 -12.93 4.28 26.05
N PRO A 207 -12.70 4.95 27.20
CA PRO A 207 -11.40 5.55 27.52
C PRO A 207 -10.26 4.54 27.66
N ALA A 208 -10.51 3.33 28.16
CA ALA A 208 -9.48 2.30 28.28
C ALA A 208 -9.09 1.77 26.89
N PHE A 209 -10.07 1.63 26.00
CA PHE A 209 -9.88 1.29 24.60
C PHE A 209 -9.06 2.36 23.87
N LEU A 210 -9.38 3.65 24.04
CA LEU A 210 -8.60 4.75 23.48
C LEU A 210 -7.15 4.75 24.00
N ALA A 211 -6.95 4.58 25.31
CA ALA A 211 -5.63 4.51 25.90
C ALA A 211 -4.80 3.33 25.37
N ALA A 212 -5.43 2.17 25.12
CA ALA A 212 -4.77 1.01 24.54
C ALA A 212 -4.27 1.30 23.12
N TYR A 213 -5.10 1.86 22.24
CA TYR A 213 -4.66 2.21 20.87
C TYR A 213 -3.61 3.30 20.83
N ARG A 214 -3.70 4.29 21.74
CA ARG A 214 -2.62 5.27 21.88
C ARG A 214 -1.29 4.59 22.21
N GLY A 215 -1.30 3.59 23.11
CA GLY A 215 -0.12 2.82 23.48
C GLY A 215 0.54 2.11 22.30
N TYR A 216 -0.23 1.71 21.28
CA TYR A 216 0.30 1.13 20.05
C TYR A 216 0.85 2.20 19.09
N ILE A 217 0.05 3.22 18.77
CA ILE A 217 0.36 4.15 17.67
C ILE A 217 1.34 5.27 18.06
N ILE A 218 1.58 5.48 19.35
CA ILE A 218 2.60 6.43 19.83
C ILE A 218 4.02 6.02 19.41
N ASN A 219 4.23 4.73 19.11
CA ASN A 219 5.48 4.22 18.58
C ASN A 219 5.26 3.63 17.18
N PRO A 220 5.49 4.42 16.11
CA PRO A 220 5.35 3.97 14.72
C PRO A 220 6.11 2.68 14.40
N MET A 221 7.28 2.49 15.03
CA MET A 221 8.09 1.29 14.80
C MET A 221 7.46 0.03 15.38
N TRP A 222 6.65 0.14 16.44
CA TRP A 222 5.94 -1.01 17.01
C TRP A 222 4.60 -1.25 16.32
N TRP A 223 3.94 -0.18 15.89
CA TRP A 223 2.64 -0.29 15.22
C TRP A 223 2.72 -1.07 13.90
N TRP A 224 3.81 -0.89 13.16
CA TRP A 224 4.06 -1.53 11.86
C TRP A 224 5.40 -2.29 11.79
N ASP A 225 5.77 -3.00 12.85
CA ASP A 225 6.90 -3.92 12.79
C ASP A 225 6.51 -5.20 12.04
N MET A 226 7.12 -5.42 10.88
CA MET A 226 6.95 -6.63 10.07
C MET A 226 8.30 -7.35 9.92
N THR A 227 9.27 -7.05 10.78
CA THR A 227 10.57 -7.71 10.79
C THR A 227 10.41 -9.22 10.99
N GLY A 228 11.16 -10.01 10.23
CA GLY A 228 11.10 -11.47 10.23
C GLY A 228 10.03 -12.06 9.32
N THR A 229 9.37 -11.24 8.49
CA THR A 229 8.35 -11.68 7.53
C THR A 229 8.87 -11.63 6.09
N THR A 230 8.04 -11.93 5.09
CA THR A 230 8.39 -11.75 3.66
C THR A 230 8.73 -10.29 3.35
N ALA A 231 8.14 -9.34 4.07
CA ALA A 231 8.40 -7.93 3.88
C ALA A 231 9.90 -7.57 3.99
N ASP A 232 10.68 -8.30 4.79
CA ASP A 232 12.14 -8.13 4.91
C ASP A 232 12.88 -8.36 3.59
N LEU A 233 12.31 -9.16 2.69
CA LEU A 233 12.92 -9.43 1.38
C LEU A 233 12.79 -8.22 0.43
N ILE A 234 11.96 -7.24 0.78
CA ILE A 234 11.69 -6.05 -0.04
C ILE A 234 12.60 -4.90 0.47
N PRO A 235 13.56 -4.44 -0.34
CA PRO A 235 14.46 -3.37 0.09
C PRO A 235 13.72 -2.10 0.48
N GLY A 236 13.97 -1.60 1.70
CA GLY A 236 13.41 -0.34 2.20
C GLY A 236 11.94 -0.42 2.66
N TRP A 237 11.32 -1.60 2.63
CA TRP A 237 9.90 -1.74 2.95
C TRP A 237 9.60 -1.44 4.41
N GLN A 238 10.44 -1.93 5.33
CA GLN A 238 10.24 -1.75 6.76
C GLN A 238 10.37 -0.28 7.17
N GLU A 239 11.30 0.46 6.57
CA GLU A 239 11.43 1.91 6.76
C GLU A 239 10.21 2.65 6.22
N ALA A 240 9.74 2.29 5.02
CA ALA A 240 8.52 2.89 4.46
C ALA A 240 7.28 2.62 5.35
N ALA A 241 7.20 1.44 5.96
CA ALA A 241 6.12 1.09 6.89
C ALA A 241 6.18 1.95 8.17
N TYR A 242 7.39 2.21 8.70
CA TYR A 242 7.56 3.13 9.83
C TYR A 242 7.19 4.58 9.47
N GLU A 243 7.54 5.03 8.26
CA GLU A 243 7.18 6.35 7.76
C GLU A 243 5.67 6.49 7.56
N GLU A 244 5.00 5.47 7.04
CA GLU A 244 3.54 5.43 6.91
C GLU A 244 2.86 5.44 8.28
N ALA A 245 3.34 4.65 9.24
CA ALA A 245 2.84 4.66 10.61
C ALA A 245 3.01 6.04 11.28
N ALA A 246 4.16 6.68 11.06
CA ALA A 246 4.43 8.02 11.57
C ALA A 246 3.54 9.07 10.87
N TRP A 247 3.35 8.94 9.56
CA TRP A 247 2.45 9.80 8.78
C TRP A 247 1.03 9.73 9.33
N ALA A 248 0.49 8.50 9.43
CA ALA A 248 -0.85 8.22 9.92
C ALA A 248 -1.11 8.83 11.31
N ALA A 249 -0.14 8.72 12.22
CA ALA A 249 -0.31 9.12 13.62
C ALA A 249 0.14 10.55 13.96
N PHE A 250 0.99 11.21 13.16
CA PHE A 250 1.64 12.47 13.57
C PHE A 250 1.69 13.59 12.54
N VAL A 251 1.40 13.35 11.25
CA VAL A 251 1.71 14.34 10.19
C VAL A 251 1.05 15.71 10.37
N ARG A 252 -0.12 15.79 11.03
CA ARG A 252 -0.83 17.04 11.34
C ARG A 252 -0.48 17.62 12.71
N GLY A 253 0.45 17.01 13.44
CA GLY A 253 0.70 17.34 14.83
C GLY A 253 -0.38 16.83 15.79
N GLN A 254 -1.16 15.82 15.38
CA GLN A 254 -2.22 15.19 16.18
C GLN A 254 -1.68 14.31 17.33
N ASP A 255 -0.36 14.29 17.55
CA ASP A 255 0.31 13.63 18.69
C ASP A 255 -0.20 12.22 18.97
N ALA A 256 -0.34 11.35 17.96
CA ALA A 256 -0.86 9.99 18.12
C ALA A 256 -2.25 9.92 18.78
N ASP A 257 -3.15 10.84 18.43
CA ASP A 257 -4.56 10.80 18.80
C ASP A 257 -5.17 9.41 18.44
N PRO A 258 -5.68 8.64 19.42
CA PRO A 258 -6.18 7.29 19.17
C PRO A 258 -7.59 7.24 18.58
N HIS A 259 -8.34 8.34 18.51
CA HIS A 259 -9.77 8.29 18.18
C HIS A 259 -10.04 7.67 16.80
N ALA A 260 -9.23 8.01 15.80
CA ALA A 260 -9.37 7.48 14.44
C ALA A 260 -9.14 5.96 14.38
N VAL A 261 -8.05 5.48 14.98
CA VAL A 261 -7.72 4.05 15.01
C VAL A 261 -8.72 3.28 15.88
N ALA A 262 -9.15 3.85 17.01
CA ALA A 262 -10.20 3.25 17.83
C ALA A 262 -11.55 3.17 17.07
N MET A 263 -11.89 4.17 16.26
CA MET A 263 -13.07 4.14 15.40
C MET A 263 -12.94 3.02 14.35
N ASP A 264 -11.80 2.91 13.65
CA ASP A 264 -11.50 1.79 12.72
C ASP A 264 -11.76 0.42 13.37
N TYR A 265 -11.19 0.17 14.55
CA TYR A 265 -11.37 -1.10 15.27
C TYR A 265 -12.76 -1.30 15.86
N THR A 266 -13.55 -0.24 15.96
CA THR A 266 -14.98 -0.33 16.32
C THR A 266 -15.79 -0.71 15.08
N ILE A 267 -15.49 -0.10 13.93
CA ILE A 267 -16.07 -0.43 12.63
C ILE A 267 -15.87 -1.91 12.29
N TYR A 268 -14.70 -2.47 12.57
CA TYR A 268 -14.38 -3.88 12.34
C TYR A 268 -15.32 -4.87 13.07
N LYS A 269 -15.98 -4.43 14.15
CA LYS A 269 -16.91 -5.24 14.95
C LYS A 269 -18.35 -5.10 14.49
N MET A 270 -18.64 -4.07 13.69
CA MET A 270 -19.99 -3.80 13.20
C MET A 270 -20.42 -4.85 12.18
N THR A 271 -21.73 -4.89 11.93
CA THR A 271 -22.27 -5.71 10.84
C THR A 271 -21.59 -5.31 9.53
N PRO A 272 -21.03 -6.27 8.76
CA PRO A 272 -20.40 -5.96 7.49
C PRO A 272 -21.40 -5.38 6.49
N PRO A 273 -20.92 -4.63 5.47
CA PRO A 273 -21.76 -4.12 4.40
C PRO A 273 -22.50 -5.25 3.69
N ASP A 274 -23.78 -5.01 3.36
CA ASP A 274 -24.50 -5.90 2.45
C ASP A 274 -23.98 -5.72 1.02
N VAL A 275 -23.12 -6.64 0.59
CA VAL A 275 -22.55 -6.68 -0.76
C VAL A 275 -23.25 -7.69 -1.65
N SER A 276 -24.40 -8.22 -1.24
CA SER A 276 -25.13 -9.25 -1.99
C SER A 276 -25.51 -8.80 -3.39
N MET A 277 -25.72 -7.50 -3.63
CA MET A 277 -26.06 -6.94 -4.93
C MET A 277 -24.85 -6.68 -5.86
N VAL A 278 -23.63 -6.93 -5.40
CA VAL A 278 -22.41 -6.73 -6.19
C VAL A 278 -22.13 -7.95 -7.07
N ALA A 279 -22.27 -7.78 -8.39
CA ALA A 279 -22.07 -8.86 -9.37
C ALA A 279 -20.66 -8.89 -10.01
N ALA A 280 -19.80 -7.93 -9.67
CA ALA A 280 -18.44 -7.88 -10.22
C ALA A 280 -17.61 -9.10 -9.78
N PRO A 281 -16.61 -9.54 -10.58
CA PRO A 281 -15.69 -10.60 -10.19
C PRO A 281 -14.99 -10.30 -8.86
N VAL A 282 -14.86 -11.32 -8.01
CA VAL A 282 -14.24 -11.24 -6.69
C VAL A 282 -13.00 -12.13 -6.64
N PHE A 283 -11.92 -11.59 -6.13
CA PHE A 283 -10.66 -12.30 -5.89
C PHE A 283 -10.31 -12.22 -4.40
N THR A 284 -9.89 -13.34 -3.81
CA THR A 284 -9.43 -13.40 -2.42
C THR A 284 -8.00 -13.91 -2.35
N TYR A 285 -7.15 -13.32 -1.51
CA TYR A 285 -5.74 -13.67 -1.36
C TYR A 285 -5.42 -13.88 0.12
N TYR A 286 -5.27 -15.13 0.56
CA TYR A 286 -5.09 -15.44 1.98
C TYR A 286 -4.00 -16.48 2.20
N GLY A 287 -3.31 -16.34 3.32
CA GLY A 287 -2.35 -17.31 3.81
C GLY A 287 -3.04 -18.32 4.71
N GLU A 288 -2.74 -19.60 4.55
CA GLU A 288 -3.36 -20.65 5.39
C GLU A 288 -2.81 -20.64 6.82
N GLN A 289 -1.69 -19.97 7.06
CA GLN A 289 -1.07 -19.80 8.38
C GLN A 289 -1.33 -18.42 9.00
N ASP A 290 -2.15 -17.58 8.37
CA ASP A 290 -2.53 -16.28 8.93
C ASP A 290 -3.44 -16.48 10.16
N THR A 291 -2.92 -16.12 11.33
CA THR A 291 -3.65 -16.14 12.61
C THR A 291 -4.31 -14.80 12.96
N THR A 292 -4.01 -13.74 12.20
CA THR A 292 -4.59 -12.40 12.38
C THR A 292 -5.89 -12.26 11.60
N VAL A 293 -5.88 -12.63 10.31
CA VAL A 293 -7.08 -12.67 9.47
C VAL A 293 -7.21 -14.05 8.82
N PRO A 294 -7.76 -15.05 9.56
CA PRO A 294 -7.80 -16.43 9.09
C PRO A 294 -8.77 -16.64 7.92
N LEU A 295 -8.68 -17.81 7.28
CA LEU A 295 -9.53 -18.22 6.15
C LEU A 295 -11.04 -18.14 6.41
N GLU A 296 -11.48 -18.16 7.67
CA GLU A 296 -12.89 -17.93 8.01
C GLU A 296 -13.38 -16.55 7.54
N GLN A 297 -12.52 -15.53 7.60
CA GLN A 297 -12.84 -14.19 7.10
C GLN A 297 -12.99 -14.18 5.57
N ARG A 298 -12.15 -14.95 4.87
CA ARG A 298 -12.28 -15.20 3.43
C ARG A 298 -13.61 -15.87 3.10
N ASP A 299 -14.01 -16.90 3.85
CA ASP A 299 -15.30 -17.58 3.66
C ASP A 299 -16.49 -16.66 3.85
N ARG A 300 -16.44 -15.80 4.88
CA ARG A 300 -17.49 -14.81 5.12
C ARG A 300 -17.62 -13.84 3.94
N TRP A 301 -16.50 -13.38 3.37
CA TRP A 301 -16.55 -12.55 2.17
C TRP A 301 -17.11 -13.29 0.96
N VAL A 302 -16.62 -14.51 0.68
CA VAL A 302 -17.13 -15.33 -0.43
C VAL A 302 -18.65 -15.56 -0.30
N ALA A 303 -19.14 -15.83 0.91
CA ALA A 303 -20.57 -15.99 1.18
C ALA A 303 -21.36 -14.68 1.02
N ALA A 304 -20.76 -13.54 1.39
CA ALA A 304 -21.41 -12.23 1.29
C ALA A 304 -21.59 -11.76 -0.17
N TYR A 305 -20.64 -12.04 -1.05
CA TYR A 305 -20.71 -11.70 -2.49
C TYR A 305 -21.56 -12.71 -3.29
N SER A 306 -22.77 -12.98 -2.82
CA SER A 306 -23.63 -14.08 -3.31
C SER A 306 -24.11 -13.94 -4.76
N ASN A 307 -24.15 -12.72 -5.33
CA ASN A 307 -24.48 -12.50 -6.75
C ASN A 307 -23.25 -12.41 -7.68
N SER A 308 -22.03 -12.59 -7.17
CA SER A 308 -20.85 -12.67 -8.04
C SER A 308 -20.74 -14.06 -8.67
N GLU A 309 -20.83 -14.13 -10.00
CA GLU A 309 -20.68 -15.39 -10.74
C GLU A 309 -19.21 -15.85 -10.85
N LYS A 310 -18.25 -14.96 -10.54
CA LYS A 310 -16.82 -15.19 -10.73
C LYS A 310 -16.06 -14.89 -9.44
N ILE A 311 -15.95 -15.91 -8.60
CA ILE A 311 -15.18 -15.86 -7.36
C ILE A 311 -13.91 -16.71 -7.53
N LYS A 312 -12.75 -16.07 -7.42
CA LYS A 312 -11.44 -16.71 -7.52
C LYS A 312 -10.74 -16.65 -6.16
N GLN A 313 -10.53 -17.80 -5.55
CA GLN A 313 -9.81 -17.90 -4.28
C GLN A 313 -8.36 -18.30 -4.52
N ARG A 314 -7.42 -17.45 -4.11
CA ARG A 314 -5.98 -17.74 -4.08
C ARG A 314 -5.56 -17.92 -2.62
N ASN A 315 -5.47 -19.18 -2.18
CA ASN A 315 -5.00 -19.53 -0.86
C ASN A 315 -3.55 -20.01 -0.95
N TYR A 316 -2.69 -19.54 -0.05
CA TYR A 316 -1.26 -19.82 -0.06
C TYR A 316 -0.90 -20.63 1.19
N PRO A 317 -0.53 -21.93 1.06
CA PRO A 317 -0.29 -22.81 2.20
C PRO A 317 0.75 -22.31 3.21
N ASP A 318 1.78 -21.64 2.72
CA ASP A 318 2.87 -21.10 3.55
C ASP A 318 2.69 -19.61 3.91
N GLY A 319 1.58 -19.00 3.50
CA GLY A 319 1.33 -17.58 3.72
C GLY A 319 0.92 -17.27 5.15
N VAL A 320 1.49 -16.20 5.72
CA VAL A 320 1.07 -15.57 6.98
C VAL A 320 0.39 -14.21 6.69
N HIS A 321 0.27 -13.31 7.67
CA HIS A 321 -0.50 -12.07 7.53
C HIS A 321 0.05 -11.04 6.52
N ASP A 322 1.27 -11.24 6.01
CA ASP A 322 1.94 -10.37 5.03
C ASP A 322 1.87 -10.92 3.59
N VAL A 323 1.16 -12.02 3.39
CA VAL A 323 1.04 -12.75 2.10
C VAL A 323 0.56 -11.88 0.93
N GLN A 324 -0.20 -10.82 1.22
CA GLN A 324 -0.62 -9.79 0.26
C GLN A 324 0.57 -9.08 -0.38
N TYR A 325 1.66 -8.86 0.37
CA TYR A 325 2.87 -8.25 -0.16
C TYR A 325 3.67 -9.29 -0.95
N ARG A 326 3.80 -10.52 -0.42
CA ARG A 326 4.43 -11.64 -1.13
C ARG A 326 3.85 -11.88 -2.53
N HIS A 327 2.55 -11.65 -2.70
CA HIS A 327 1.82 -11.91 -3.94
C HIS A 327 1.17 -10.66 -4.55
N TYR A 328 1.65 -9.46 -4.20
CA TYR A 328 1.08 -8.21 -4.72
C TYR A 328 1.17 -8.14 -6.24
N ASP A 329 2.22 -8.73 -6.82
CA ASP A 329 2.37 -8.89 -8.26
C ASP A 329 1.24 -9.69 -8.91
N GLN A 330 0.78 -10.78 -8.27
CA GLN A 330 -0.39 -11.53 -8.73
C GLN A 330 -1.69 -10.72 -8.56
N ILE A 331 -1.82 -9.96 -7.47
CA ILE A 331 -2.98 -9.07 -7.25
C ILE A 331 -3.08 -8.07 -8.40
N LEU A 332 -1.96 -7.45 -8.80
CA LEU A 332 -1.92 -6.52 -9.93
C LEU A 332 -2.30 -7.20 -11.26
N LEU A 333 -1.82 -8.43 -11.50
CA LEU A 333 -2.17 -9.20 -12.70
C LEU A 333 -3.68 -9.45 -12.77
N ASP A 334 -4.31 -9.81 -11.65
CA ASP A 334 -5.75 -10.02 -11.57
C ASP A 334 -6.53 -8.71 -11.76
N VAL A 335 -6.07 -7.61 -11.15
CA VAL A 335 -6.65 -6.25 -11.35
C VAL A 335 -6.62 -5.87 -12.82
N ALA A 336 -5.54 -6.18 -13.54
CA ALA A 336 -5.43 -5.95 -14.98
C ALA A 336 -6.41 -6.81 -15.81
N GLY A 337 -7.09 -7.78 -15.20
CA GLY A 337 -8.12 -8.62 -15.83
C GLY A 337 -7.61 -9.97 -16.30
N TYR A 338 -6.41 -10.38 -15.87
CA TYR A 338 -5.80 -11.65 -16.27
C TYR A 338 -5.98 -12.74 -15.19
N GLY A 339 -7.18 -12.85 -14.62
CA GLY A 339 -7.48 -13.77 -13.50
C GLY A 339 -7.27 -15.27 -13.78
N ASP A 340 -7.18 -15.66 -15.04
CA ASP A 340 -6.89 -17.03 -15.49
C ASP A 340 -5.38 -17.30 -15.70
N TYR A 341 -4.54 -16.32 -15.36
CA TYR A 341 -3.09 -16.39 -15.50
C TYR A 341 -2.38 -16.23 -14.15
N LEU A 342 -1.15 -16.73 -14.10
CA LEU A 342 -0.27 -16.64 -12.95
C LEU A 342 1.04 -15.96 -13.32
N ILE A 343 1.56 -15.12 -12.42
CA ILE A 343 2.96 -14.72 -12.45
C ILE A 343 3.80 -15.81 -11.80
N VAL A 344 4.87 -16.24 -12.48
CA VAL A 344 5.81 -17.23 -11.98
C VAL A 344 7.25 -16.82 -12.24
N ALA A 345 8.15 -17.23 -11.35
CA ALA A 345 9.59 -17.18 -11.54
C ALA A 345 10.04 -18.52 -12.09
N TRP A 346 10.61 -18.52 -13.30
CA TRP A 346 11.08 -19.75 -13.93
C TRP A 346 12.33 -19.50 -14.78
N LYS A 347 13.39 -20.28 -14.48
CA LYS A 347 14.69 -20.20 -15.16
C LYS A 347 15.28 -18.78 -15.18
N GLY A 348 15.25 -18.12 -14.01
CA GLY A 348 15.86 -16.80 -13.83
C GLY A 348 15.06 -15.65 -14.45
N LYS A 349 13.77 -15.85 -14.76
CA LYS A 349 12.91 -14.83 -15.38
C LYS A 349 11.50 -14.86 -14.80
N THR A 350 10.91 -13.68 -14.66
CA THR A 350 9.47 -13.51 -14.46
C THR A 350 8.72 -13.89 -15.74
N ARG A 351 7.63 -14.63 -15.60
CA ARG A 351 6.74 -15.02 -16.70
C ARG A 351 5.29 -14.96 -16.27
N VAL A 352 4.41 -14.69 -17.24
CA VAL A 352 2.98 -14.93 -17.11
C VAL A 352 2.66 -16.25 -17.82
N ILE A 353 2.00 -17.16 -17.11
CA ILE A 353 1.54 -18.45 -17.66
C ILE A 353 0.04 -18.58 -17.46
N SER A 354 -0.62 -19.38 -18.29
CA SER A 354 -2.00 -19.77 -18.01
C SER A 354 -2.03 -20.66 -16.76
N GLU A 355 -3.05 -20.51 -15.91
CA GLU A 355 -3.11 -21.19 -14.61
C GLU A 355 -3.15 -22.72 -14.73
N ASP A 356 -3.76 -23.25 -15.79
CA ASP A 356 -3.77 -24.69 -16.10
C ASP A 356 -2.36 -25.27 -16.33
N GLN A 357 -1.38 -24.41 -16.65
CA GLN A 357 0.01 -24.81 -16.83
C GLN A 357 0.78 -24.92 -15.50
N TRP A 358 0.24 -24.38 -14.40
CA TRP A 358 0.92 -24.32 -13.10
C TRP A 358 1.49 -25.66 -12.64
N PRO A 359 0.74 -26.78 -12.61
CA PRO A 359 1.27 -28.05 -12.12
C PRO A 359 2.52 -28.52 -12.88
N SER A 360 2.60 -28.21 -14.19
CA SER A 360 3.77 -28.54 -15.00
C SER A 360 4.96 -27.62 -14.71
N TYR A 361 4.73 -26.33 -14.48
CA TYR A 361 5.79 -25.38 -14.13
C TYR A 361 6.33 -25.64 -12.73
N GLU A 362 5.45 -25.87 -11.75
CA GLU A 362 5.77 -26.21 -10.38
C GLU A 362 6.63 -27.49 -10.30
N ALA A 363 6.23 -28.57 -10.98
CA ALA A 363 7.00 -29.81 -11.05
C ALA A 363 8.40 -29.65 -11.66
N ARG A 364 8.66 -28.53 -12.36
CA ARG A 364 9.96 -28.18 -12.95
C ARG A 364 10.69 -27.08 -12.18
N GLY A 365 10.27 -26.81 -10.94
CA GLY A 365 10.91 -25.87 -10.02
C GLY A 365 10.58 -24.40 -10.29
N ALA A 366 9.47 -24.08 -10.96
CA ALA A 366 8.96 -22.70 -10.95
C ALA A 366 8.35 -22.37 -9.58
N THR A 367 8.42 -21.10 -9.19
CA THR A 367 7.76 -20.60 -7.98
C THR A 367 6.75 -19.51 -8.35
N LEU A 368 5.73 -19.31 -7.52
CA LEU A 368 4.76 -18.24 -7.72
C LEU A 368 5.41 -16.86 -7.49
N GLY A 369 5.03 -15.92 -8.34
CA GLY A 369 5.41 -14.52 -8.31
C GLY A 369 6.66 -14.16 -9.12
N ILE A 370 7.05 -12.88 -9.09
CA ILE A 370 8.19 -12.37 -9.84
C ILE A 370 9.54 -13.00 -9.44
N GLN A 371 10.50 -12.97 -10.37
CA GLN A 371 11.86 -13.49 -10.16
C GLN A 371 12.59 -12.86 -8.97
N ALA A 372 12.26 -11.61 -8.62
CA ALA A 372 12.86 -10.92 -7.48
C ALA A 372 12.69 -11.70 -6.16
N TRP A 373 11.57 -12.39 -5.96
CA TRP A 373 11.33 -13.22 -4.77
C TRP A 373 12.28 -14.40 -4.63
N VAL A 374 12.86 -14.87 -5.74
CA VAL A 374 13.82 -16.00 -5.76
C VAL A 374 15.25 -15.49 -5.51
N THR A 375 15.54 -14.25 -5.90
CA THR A 375 16.88 -13.67 -5.78
C THR A 375 17.05 -12.74 -4.59
N ALA A 376 15.96 -12.36 -3.93
CA ALA A 376 15.98 -11.53 -2.75
C ALA A 376 16.69 -12.26 -1.60
N THR A 377 17.52 -11.52 -0.89
CA THR A 377 18.19 -12.00 0.32
C THR A 377 17.64 -11.17 1.48
N PRO A 378 17.31 -11.80 2.62
CA PRO A 378 17.01 -11.05 3.83
C PRO A 378 18.16 -10.07 4.16
N PRO A 379 17.87 -8.93 4.81
CA PRO A 379 18.91 -8.03 5.28
C PRO A 379 19.91 -8.77 6.18
N GLU A 380 21.19 -8.40 6.09
CA GLU A 380 22.20 -8.90 7.01
C GLU A 380 21.85 -8.43 8.43
N SER A 381 21.71 -9.39 9.35
CA SER A 381 21.35 -9.18 10.76
C SER A 381 22.41 -8.46 11.56
#